data_AF-A0A5B0M6Y4-F1
#
_entry.id   AF-A0A5B0M6Y4-F1
#
_cell.length_a   1.000
_cell.length_b   1.000
_cell.length_c   1.000
_cell.angle_alpha   90.00
_cell.angle_beta   90.00
_cell.angle_gamma   90.00
#
_symmetry.space_group_name_H-M   'P 1'
#
loop_
_entity.id
_entity.type
_entity.pdbx_description
1 polymer ?
#
loop_
_entity_poly.entity_id
_entity_poly.type
_entity_poly.pdbx_seq_one_letter_code
_entity_poly.pdbx_strand_id
1 'polypeptide(L)'
;MDQWKYLLVKDFDGNFLLDTRITFGGVAGCGSFGRPADAWKLIMKSHFKLLNIFRWVDDNLFVRLQGENISMEDIQLRAANYCTSRVRMVKTFWEDPASLGARESPA
;
A
#
# COMPACT_ATOMS: atom_id res chain seq x y z
N MET A 1 -23.61 16.42 -20.59
CA MET A 1 -22.39 17.24 -20.53
C MET A 1 -21.23 16.27 -20.37
N ASP A 2 -20.46 16.05 -21.43
CA ASP A 2 -19.27 15.20 -21.33
C ASP A 2 -18.17 15.98 -20.62
N GLN A 3 -17.86 15.58 -19.39
CA GLN A 3 -16.73 16.14 -18.66
C GLN A 3 -15.43 15.78 -19.38
N TRP A 4 -14.54 16.76 -19.54
CA TRP A 4 -13.23 16.54 -20.16
C TRP A 4 -12.42 15.49 -19.37
N LYS A 5 -11.76 14.57 -20.10
CA LYS A 5 -11.10 13.38 -19.53
C LYS A 5 -9.89 13.67 -18.66
N TYR A 6 -9.27 14.84 -18.82
CA TYR A 6 -8.00 15.21 -18.22
C TYR A 6 -8.08 16.59 -17.58
N LEU A 7 -7.27 16.81 -16.54
CA LEU A 7 -7.13 18.12 -15.92
C LEU A 7 -6.22 18.99 -16.78
N LEU A 8 -6.71 20.16 -17.18
CA LEU A 8 -5.91 21.19 -17.86
C LEU A 8 -5.65 22.33 -16.88
N VAL A 9 -4.38 22.70 -16.69
CA VAL A 9 -3.96 23.80 -15.83
C VAL A 9 -3.17 24.80 -16.66
N LYS A 10 -3.37 26.10 -16.42
CA LYS A 10 -2.55 27.15 -17.03
C LYS A 10 -1.46 27.56 -16.05
N ASP A 11 -0.21 27.57 -16.50
CA ASP A 11 0.91 28.05 -15.68
C ASP A 11 0.97 29.59 -15.64
N PHE A 12 1.94 30.13 -14.87
CA PHE A 12 2.11 31.58 -14.72
C PHE A 12 2.62 32.28 -15.99
N ASP A 13 3.29 31.54 -16.88
CA ASP A 13 3.81 32.04 -18.16
C ASP A 13 2.78 31.95 -19.29
N GLY A 14 1.62 31.37 -19.00
CA GLY A 14 0.49 31.26 -19.90
C GLY A 14 0.45 29.99 -20.74
N ASN A 15 1.34 29.02 -20.51
CA ASN A 15 1.30 27.72 -21.14
C ASN A 15 0.21 26.83 -20.52
N PHE A 16 -0.25 25.85 -21.30
CA PHE A 16 -1.23 24.86 -20.86
C PHE A 16 -0.55 23.53 -20.53
N LEU A 17 -0.75 23.06 -19.31
CA LEU A 17 -0.29 21.78 -18.80
C LEU A 17 -1.48 20.81 -18.77
N LEU A 18 -1.33 19.67 -19.44
CA LEU A 18 -2.31 18.61 -19.44
C LEU A 18 -1.84 17.50 -18.49
N ASP A 19 -2.59 17.26 -17.41
CA ASP A 19 -2.30 16.13 -16.54
C ASP A 19 -2.85 14.84 -17.14
N THR A 20 -1.94 13.93 -17.45
CA THR A 20 -2.24 12.61 -18.03
C THR A 20 -2.31 11.51 -16.98
N ARG A 21 -2.01 11.82 -15.72
CA ARG A 21 -2.01 10.88 -14.60
C ARG A 21 -3.03 11.30 -13.53
N ILE A 22 -3.24 10.43 -12.54
CA ILE A 22 -4.14 10.75 -11.42
C ILE A 22 -3.47 11.83 -10.57
N THR A 23 -4.11 12.98 -10.47
CA THR A 23 -3.55 14.16 -9.80
C THR A 23 -3.75 14.09 -8.29
N PHE A 24 -2.78 14.61 -7.52
CA PHE A 24 -2.91 14.76 -6.08
C PHE A 24 -3.74 16.03 -5.78
N GLY A 25 -4.73 15.93 -4.89
CA GLY A 25 -5.60 17.07 -4.53
C GLY A 25 -6.74 17.38 -5.51
N GLY A 26 -6.87 16.64 -6.61
CA GLY A 26 -8.06 16.70 -7.47
C GLY A 26 -9.24 15.93 -6.89
N VAL A 27 -10.47 16.38 -7.15
CA VAL A 27 -11.74 15.76 -6.67
C VAL A 27 -11.85 14.27 -7.05
N ALA A 28 -11.20 13.84 -8.15
CA ALA A 28 -11.22 12.46 -8.62
C ALA A 28 -10.11 11.56 -8.02
N GLY A 29 -9.15 12.12 -7.28
CA GLY A 29 -7.95 11.39 -6.83
C GLY A 29 -8.28 10.24 -5.87
N CYS A 30 -9.06 10.49 -4.81
CA CYS A 30 -9.32 9.47 -3.78
C CYS A 30 -10.16 8.29 -4.31
N GLY A 31 -11.14 8.56 -5.19
CA GLY A 31 -11.98 7.53 -5.80
C GLY A 31 -11.25 6.74 -6.89
N SER A 32 -10.42 7.41 -7.70
CA SER A 32 -9.70 6.77 -8.80
C SER A 32 -8.53 5.92 -8.33
N PHE A 33 -7.89 6.26 -7.19
CA PHE A 33 -6.88 5.41 -6.56
C PHE A 33 -7.47 4.19 -5.84
N GLY A 34 -8.72 4.27 -5.38
CA GLY A 34 -9.37 3.20 -4.61
C GLY A 34 -9.59 1.92 -5.43
N ARG A 35 -10.11 2.02 -6.66
CA ARG A 35 -10.40 0.82 -7.48
C ARG A 35 -9.15 0.01 -7.86
N PRO A 36 -8.05 0.63 -8.33
CA PRO A 36 -6.78 -0.07 -8.52
C PRO A 36 -6.24 -0.65 -7.22
N ALA A 37 -6.42 0.04 -6.08
CA ALA A 37 -6.08 -0.48 -4.75
C ALA A 37 -6.74 -1.83 -4.47
N ASP A 38 -8.04 -1.88 -4.70
CA ASP A 38 -8.87 -3.03 -4.36
C ASP A 38 -8.53 -4.21 -5.26
N ALA A 39 -8.37 -3.95 -6.57
CA ALA A 39 -7.90 -4.95 -7.51
C ALA A 39 -6.51 -5.50 -7.12
N TRP A 40 -5.56 -4.62 -6.77
CA TRP A 40 -4.24 -5.02 -6.32
C TRP A 40 -4.29 -5.87 -5.04
N LYS A 41 -5.11 -5.50 -4.04
CA LYS A 41 -5.31 -6.31 -2.83
C LYS A 41 -5.83 -7.71 -3.16
N LEU A 42 -6.76 -7.84 -4.09
CA LEU A 42 -7.29 -9.13 -4.54
C LEU A 42 -6.22 -9.99 -5.21
N ILE A 43 -5.40 -9.39 -6.07
CA ILE A 43 -4.26 -10.07 -6.71
C ILE A 43 -3.29 -10.58 -5.64
N MET A 44 -2.92 -9.75 -4.67
CA MET A 44 -2.01 -10.16 -3.59
C MET A 44 -2.59 -11.28 -2.72
N LYS A 45 -3.89 -11.22 -2.38
CA LYS A 45 -4.59 -12.29 -1.65
C LYS A 45 -4.71 -13.59 -2.46
N SER A 46 -4.67 -13.53 -3.80
CA SER A 46 -4.64 -14.73 -4.64
C SER A 46 -3.27 -15.41 -4.67
N HIS A 47 -2.19 -14.65 -4.46
CA HIS A 47 -0.82 -15.16 -4.46
C HIS A 47 -0.35 -15.63 -3.09
N PHE A 48 -0.85 -15.01 -2.03
CA PHE A 48 -0.43 -15.28 -0.66
C PHE A 48 -1.64 -15.58 0.22
N LYS A 49 -1.50 -16.52 1.15
CA LYS A 49 -2.52 -16.84 2.17
C LYS A 49 -2.58 -15.74 3.24
N LEU A 50 -3.11 -14.60 2.85
CA LEU A 50 -3.30 -13.43 3.70
C LEU A 50 -4.75 -13.38 4.17
N LEU A 51 -4.95 -13.14 5.46
CA LEU A 51 -6.28 -12.87 6.01
C LEU A 51 -6.78 -11.52 5.48
N ASN A 52 -5.93 -10.49 5.58
CA ASN A 52 -6.30 -9.16 5.15
C ASN A 52 -5.12 -8.30 4.70
N ILE A 53 -5.45 -7.26 3.93
CA ILE A 53 -4.50 -6.22 3.51
C ILE A 53 -5.17 -4.88 3.74
N PHE A 54 -4.58 -4.06 4.61
CA PHE A 54 -4.99 -2.67 4.80
C PHE A 54 -4.02 -1.78 4.04
N ARG A 55 -4.54 -0.79 3.30
CA ARG A 55 -3.73 0.17 2.55
C ARG A 55 -4.12 1.58 2.92
N TRP A 56 -3.14 2.40 3.28
CA TRP A 56 -3.29 3.81 3.55
C TRP A 56 -2.35 4.59 2.65
N VAL A 57 -2.92 5.27 1.64
CA VAL A 57 -2.15 5.95 0.58
C VAL A 57 -1.14 4.96 -0.04
N ASP A 58 0.15 5.08 0.26
CA ASP A 58 1.22 4.25 -0.28
C ASP A 58 1.69 3.14 0.67
N ASP A 59 1.23 3.15 1.93
CA ASP A 59 1.61 2.19 2.96
C ASP A 59 0.65 1.00 3.00
N ASN A 60 1.21 -0.20 3.16
CA ASN A 60 0.48 -1.47 3.16
C ASN A 60 0.77 -2.26 4.43
N LEU A 61 -0.29 -2.75 5.07
CA LEU A 61 -0.23 -3.66 6.20
C LEU A 61 -0.80 -5.02 5.78
N PHE A 62 0.02 -6.05 5.85
CA PHE A 62 -0.35 -7.42 5.52
C PHE A 62 -0.62 -8.22 6.80
N VAL A 63 -1.77 -8.88 6.85
CA VAL A 63 -2.17 -9.71 7.98
C VAL A 63 -2.22 -11.16 7.53
N ARG A 64 -1.46 -12.03 8.22
CA ARG A 64 -1.40 -13.48 7.96
C ARG A 64 -1.71 -14.27 9.22
N LEU A 65 -2.02 -15.55 9.05
CA LEU A 65 -2.09 -16.49 10.17
C LEU A 65 -0.68 -16.84 10.67
N GLN A 66 -0.57 -17.10 11.97
CA GLN A 66 0.64 -17.66 12.56
C GLN A 66 0.87 -19.06 11.99
N GLY A 67 2.11 -19.39 11.64
CA GLY A 67 2.48 -20.65 10.99
C GLY A 67 2.47 -20.63 9.46
N GLU A 68 1.86 -19.64 8.81
CA GLU A 68 1.98 -19.48 7.35
C GLU A 68 3.39 -19.03 6.97
N ASN A 69 4.01 -19.74 6.03
CA ASN A 69 5.34 -19.46 5.51
C ASN A 69 5.24 -18.39 4.42
N ILE A 70 5.11 -17.14 4.85
CA ILE A 70 5.08 -15.97 3.98
C ILE A 70 6.11 -14.98 4.51
N SER A 71 7.14 -14.71 3.71
CA SER A 71 8.14 -13.69 4.01
C SER A 71 7.73 -12.33 3.45
N MET A 72 8.18 -11.26 4.09
CA MET A 72 7.99 -9.90 3.56
C MET A 72 8.78 -9.67 2.27
N GLU A 73 9.90 -10.37 2.09
CA GLU A 73 10.73 -10.31 0.89
C GLU A 73 9.98 -10.84 -0.33
N ASP A 74 9.28 -11.98 -0.19
CA ASP A 74 8.46 -12.56 -1.26
C ASP A 74 7.31 -11.61 -1.65
N ILE A 75 6.66 -11.02 -0.65
CA ILE A 75 5.60 -10.01 -0.86
C ILE A 75 6.17 -8.82 -1.63
N GLN A 76 7.34 -8.31 -1.25
CA GLN A 76 7.95 -7.15 -1.87
C GLN A 76 8.37 -7.42 -3.32
N LEU A 77 9.02 -8.57 -3.58
CA LEU A 77 9.40 -8.99 -4.92
C LEU A 77 8.16 -9.14 -5.82
N ARG A 78 7.08 -9.71 -5.28
CA ARG A 78 5.83 -9.89 -6.03
C ARG A 78 5.12 -8.58 -6.29
N ALA A 79 4.99 -7.72 -5.27
CA ALA A 79 4.31 -6.43 -5.37
C ALA A 79 4.98 -5.50 -6.38
N ALA A 80 6.31 -5.52 -6.48
CA ALA A 80 7.07 -4.70 -7.43
C ALA A 80 6.68 -4.98 -8.91
N ASN A 81 6.19 -6.18 -9.22
CA ASN A 81 5.72 -6.53 -10.57
C ASN A 81 4.35 -5.93 -10.92
N TYR A 82 3.59 -5.46 -9.92
CA TYR A 82 2.21 -4.99 -10.08
C TYR A 82 1.99 -3.54 -9.66
N CYS A 83 2.82 -3.02 -8.76
CA CYS A 83 2.68 -1.70 -8.19
C CYS A 83 4.08 -1.10 -7.97
N THR A 84 4.39 0.01 -8.65
CA THR A 84 5.63 0.76 -8.43
C THR A 84 5.51 1.60 -7.16
N SER A 85 5.61 0.98 -5.98
CA SER A 85 5.61 1.69 -4.70
C SER A 85 6.75 1.20 -3.80
N ARG A 86 7.46 2.12 -3.15
CA ARG A 86 8.54 1.83 -2.17
C ARG A 86 7.94 1.15 -0.94
N VAL A 87 8.07 -0.18 -0.85
CA VAL A 87 7.67 -0.94 0.34
C VAL A 87 8.75 -0.73 1.42
N ARG A 88 8.38 -0.14 2.57
CA ARG A 88 9.21 -0.13 3.78
C ARG A 88 8.78 -1.26 4.71
N MET A 89 9.79 -1.90 5.32
CA MET A 89 9.64 -2.97 6.29
C MET A 89 8.90 -2.45 7.54
N VAL A 90 7.74 -3.03 7.87
CA VAL A 90 7.06 -2.78 9.15
C VAL A 90 7.34 -3.96 10.08
N LYS A 91 7.83 -3.63 11.28
CA LYS A 91 8.19 -4.55 12.35
C LYS A 91 6.99 -5.40 12.75
N THR A 92 7.21 -6.70 12.95
CA THR A 92 6.25 -7.65 13.48
C THR A 92 5.72 -7.13 14.83
N PHE A 93 4.41 -6.89 14.94
CA PHE A 93 3.78 -6.33 16.16
C PHE A 93 3.59 -7.34 17.30
N TRP A 94 4.16 -8.54 17.19
CA TRP A 94 4.09 -9.56 18.23
C TRP A 94 5.40 -10.34 18.25
N GLU A 95 6.37 -9.84 19.01
CA GLU A 95 7.35 -10.72 19.65
C GLU A 95 6.62 -11.38 20.83
N ASP A 96 6.71 -12.72 20.88
CA ASP A 96 6.16 -13.54 21.96
C ASP A 96 6.65 -13.00 23.31
N PRO A 97 5.78 -12.68 24.30
CA PRO A 97 6.20 -12.32 25.64
C PRO A 97 7.17 -13.34 26.27
N ALA A 98 7.15 -14.61 25.82
CA ALA A 98 8.06 -15.64 26.28
C ALA A 98 9.52 -15.47 25.80
N SER A 99 9.77 -14.62 24.79
CA SER A 99 11.11 -14.35 24.26
C SER A 99 11.86 -13.24 25.00
N LEU A 100 11.14 -12.43 25.80
CA LEU A 100 11.72 -11.49 26.75
C LEU A 100 11.94 -12.23 28.07
N GLY A 101 13.12 -12.83 28.21
CA GLY A 101 13.54 -13.51 29.42
C GLY A 101 13.20 -12.68 30.66
N ALA A 102 12.46 -13.29 31.59
CA ALA A 102 12.12 -12.70 32.87
C ALA A 102 13.41 -12.20 33.55
N ARG A 103 13.59 -10.88 33.61
CA ARG A 103 14.55 -10.28 34.53
C ARG A 103 13.95 -10.43 35.92
N GLU A 104 14.49 -11.36 36.70
CA GLU A 104 14.27 -11.39 38.14
C GLU A 104 14.66 -10.03 38.72
N SER A 105 13.74 -9.40 39.45
CA SER A 105 14.05 -8.25 40.29
C SER A 105 14.82 -8.74 41.52
N PRO A 106 15.97 -8.14 41.87
CA PRO A 106 16.63 -8.46 43.11
C PRO A 106 15.76 -7.99 44.28
N ALA A 107 15.69 -8.85 45.29
CA ALA A 107 14.98 -8.64 46.56
C ALA A 107 15.54 -7.48 47.38
#